data_AF-B8BIE8-F1
#
_entry.id   AF-B8BIE8-F1
#
_cell.length_a   1.000
_cell.length_b   1.000
_cell.length_c   1.000
_cell.angle_alpha   90.00
_cell.angle_beta   90.00
_cell.angle_gamma   90.00
#
_symmetry.space_group_name_H-M   'P 1'
#
loop_
_entity.id
_entity.type
_entity.pdbx_description
1 polymer ?
#
loop_
_entity_poly.entity_id
_entity_poly.type
_entity_poly.pdbx_seq_one_letter_code
_entity_poly.pdbx_strand_id
1 'polypeptide(L)'
;MLASTCFSAPPPSSSSPSIPTHLATLCCCFRPPARPPWPRSLLLLGAFPPPTRPLPRASVSSSTAPAKDYEFTDGGGEVELRLDIGKLGIENSRDVFVDVDDTSLLVRAKSDGTLRTLINVKQLFDRIKSSETIWFIDEDQLVVNLKKVEQELKWPDIDESWESLTSGITQLLTGISVHIVGDSTDINEAVAKEIAEGIGYLPVCTSELLESATEKSIDKWLASEGVDSVAEAECVVLESLSSHVRTVVATLGGKQGAASRFDKWQYLHAGFTVWLSVSDASDEASAKEEARRSVSSGNVAYAKADVVVKLGGWDPEYTRAVAQGCLVALKQLTLADKKLAGKKSLYMRLGCRGDWPNIEPPGWDPDSDAPPTNI
;
A
#
# COMPACT_ATOMS: atom_id res chain seq x y z
N MET A 1 -5.79 14.72 6.83
CA MET A 1 -6.34 13.98 5.68
C MET A 1 -6.45 12.51 6.07
N LEU A 2 -7.55 11.83 5.75
CA LEU A 2 -7.71 10.39 6.02
C LEU A 2 -7.09 9.63 4.85
N ALA A 3 -5.99 8.93 5.08
CA ALA A 3 -5.52 7.89 4.15
C ALA A 3 -6.41 6.67 4.38
N SER A 4 -7.24 6.32 3.40
CA SER A 4 -8.13 5.16 3.49
C SER A 4 -7.61 4.06 2.58
N THR A 5 -7.43 2.87 3.17
CA THR A 5 -6.87 1.69 2.51
C THR A 5 -8.02 0.80 2.06
N CYS A 6 -8.14 0.58 0.75
CA CYS A 6 -9.33 -0.07 0.19
C CYS A 6 -8.96 -1.22 -0.75
N PHE A 7 -9.29 -2.42 -0.30
CA PHE A 7 -9.10 -3.68 -0.99
C PHE A 7 -10.16 -3.94 -2.06
N SER A 8 -9.72 -4.44 -3.22
CA SER A 8 -10.57 -5.10 -4.21
C SER A 8 -9.76 -6.21 -4.89
N ALA A 9 -9.74 -7.42 -4.32
CA ALA A 9 -9.26 -8.60 -5.05
C ALA A 9 -10.32 -9.08 -6.05
N PRO A 10 -9.93 -9.54 -7.24
CA PRO A 10 -10.85 -10.18 -8.16
C PRO A 10 -11.38 -11.50 -7.55
N PRO A 11 -12.66 -11.84 -7.76
CA PRO A 11 -13.19 -13.14 -7.32
C PRO A 11 -12.49 -14.28 -8.07
N PRO A 12 -12.37 -15.48 -7.47
CA PRO A 12 -11.84 -16.65 -8.17
C PRO A 12 -12.71 -16.98 -9.38
N SER A 13 -12.09 -17.04 -10.56
CA SER A 13 -12.73 -17.41 -11.81
C SER A 13 -13.20 -18.88 -11.76
N SER A 14 -14.51 -19.08 -11.74
CA SER A 14 -15.14 -20.36 -12.05
C SER A 14 -15.98 -20.23 -13.32
N SER A 15 -15.45 -20.83 -14.39
CA SER A 15 -16.08 -21.44 -15.58
C SER A 15 -17.50 -21.02 -16.06
N SER A 16 -17.49 -20.46 -17.28
CA SER A 16 -18.27 -20.88 -18.48
C SER A 16 -19.73 -20.41 -18.71
N PRO A 17 -20.19 -20.34 -19.98
CA PRO A 17 -20.93 -19.18 -20.51
C PRO A 17 -22.41 -19.41 -20.84
N SER A 18 -23.19 -18.31 -20.92
CA SER A 18 -24.45 -18.27 -21.69
C SER A 18 -24.81 -16.85 -22.17
N ILE A 19 -25.17 -16.78 -23.45
CA ILE A 19 -25.45 -15.68 -24.40
C ILE A 19 -26.80 -14.95 -24.11
N PRO A 20 -27.07 -13.76 -24.68
CA PRO A 20 -27.66 -12.62 -23.98
C PRO A 20 -29.14 -12.36 -24.32
N THR A 21 -29.74 -11.38 -23.64
CA THR A 21 -30.98 -10.75 -24.11
C THR A 21 -30.93 -9.23 -23.93
N HIS A 22 -31.20 -8.56 -25.05
CA HIS A 22 -31.43 -7.12 -25.24
C HIS A 22 -32.32 -6.47 -24.17
N LEU A 23 -32.04 -5.21 -23.82
CA LEU A 23 -32.94 -4.09 -24.14
C LEU A 23 -32.23 -2.74 -24.00
N ALA A 24 -32.28 -1.97 -25.08
CA ALA A 24 -31.86 -0.58 -25.16
C ALA A 24 -32.90 0.34 -24.49
N THR A 25 -32.48 1.45 -23.89
CA THR A 25 -33.24 2.71 -23.98
C THR A 25 -32.33 3.92 -23.83
N LEU A 26 -32.46 4.83 -24.79
CA LEU A 26 -31.83 6.15 -24.91
C LEU A 26 -32.37 7.16 -23.88
N CYS A 27 -31.56 8.18 -23.54
CA CYS A 27 -31.90 9.62 -23.59
C CYS A 27 -30.69 10.44 -23.09
N CYS A 28 -29.90 11.09 -23.95
CA CYS A 28 -30.07 12.42 -24.56
C CYS A 28 -29.99 13.63 -23.61
N CYS A 29 -28.81 14.29 -23.69
CA CYS A 29 -28.56 15.74 -23.81
C CYS A 29 -28.90 16.68 -22.63
N PHE A 30 -27.91 17.49 -22.18
CA PHE A 30 -27.73 18.89 -22.60
C PHE A 30 -26.53 19.56 -21.86
N ARG A 31 -25.63 20.15 -22.65
CA ARG A 31 -24.67 21.24 -22.35
C ARG A 31 -25.34 22.57 -22.81
N PRO A 32 -24.83 23.83 -22.66
CA PRO A 32 -23.56 24.39 -22.13
C PRO A 32 -23.82 25.74 -21.35
N PRO A 33 -23.03 26.85 -21.37
CA PRO A 33 -21.60 27.18 -21.64
C PRO A 33 -20.91 28.09 -20.53
N ALA A 34 -19.58 28.05 -20.33
CA ALA A 34 -18.48 28.98 -20.73
C ALA A 34 -18.23 30.33 -19.93
N ARG A 35 -16.96 30.45 -19.45
CA ARG A 35 -16.00 31.53 -18.98
C ARG A 35 -16.30 33.04 -19.29
N PRO A 36 -15.55 34.12 -18.83
CA PRO A 36 -14.12 34.27 -18.38
C PRO A 36 -13.84 35.38 -17.26
N PRO A 37 -12.76 36.23 -17.21
CA PRO A 37 -11.57 36.09 -16.32
C PRO A 37 -11.05 37.36 -15.52
N TRP A 38 -10.15 37.14 -14.52
CA TRP A 38 -8.99 37.96 -14.00
C TRP A 38 -9.21 39.44 -13.51
N PRO A 39 -8.34 40.10 -12.66
CA PRO A 39 -6.86 40.06 -12.63
C PRO A 39 -6.11 40.26 -11.27
N ARG A 40 -4.77 40.33 -11.43
CA ARG A 40 -3.60 40.46 -10.54
C ARG A 40 -3.62 41.59 -9.49
N SER A 41 -2.79 41.42 -8.44
CA SER A 41 -2.02 42.53 -7.85
C SER A 41 -0.66 42.10 -7.27
N LEU A 42 0.32 42.99 -7.46
CA LEU A 42 1.75 42.91 -7.10
C LEU A 42 1.99 43.28 -5.62
N LEU A 43 3.04 42.73 -5.00
CA LEU A 43 3.90 43.48 -4.07
C LEU A 43 5.35 42.99 -4.11
N LEU A 44 6.26 43.96 -3.98
CA LEU A 44 7.71 43.91 -4.12
C LEU A 44 8.45 43.87 -2.76
N LEU A 45 9.67 43.32 -2.81
CA LEU A 45 10.90 43.72 -2.10
C LEU A 45 11.01 43.65 -0.57
N GLY A 46 11.94 42.81 -0.11
CA GLY A 46 12.70 42.97 1.13
C GLY A 46 13.98 42.13 1.07
N ALA A 47 15.15 42.75 1.23
CA ALA A 47 16.46 42.18 0.90
C ALA A 47 17.42 42.10 2.11
N PHE A 48 18.14 40.97 2.21
CA PHE A 48 19.46 40.68 2.86
C PHE A 48 19.62 40.73 4.40
N PRO A 49 20.60 40.02 5.04
CA PRO A 49 21.88 39.51 4.52
C PRO A 49 22.30 38.07 5.05
N PRO A 50 23.58 37.60 5.12
CA PRO A 50 24.05 36.28 4.65
C PRO A 50 24.48 35.32 5.81
N PRO A 51 25.02 34.09 5.55
CA PRO A 51 24.94 32.98 6.50
C PRO A 51 26.08 32.96 7.53
N THR A 52 25.74 32.62 8.78
CA THR A 52 26.70 32.32 9.85
C THR A 52 26.88 30.80 9.99
N ARG A 53 28.16 30.42 10.06
CA ARG A 53 28.71 29.06 10.16
C ARG A 53 28.46 28.47 11.57
N PRO A 54 27.96 27.23 11.74
CA PRO A 54 27.98 26.56 13.04
C PRO A 54 29.26 25.72 13.20
N LEU A 55 29.94 25.90 14.34
CA LEU A 55 30.94 24.98 14.89
C LEU A 55 30.23 23.80 15.60
N PRO A 56 30.90 22.64 15.74
CA PRO A 56 30.26 21.39 16.12
C PRO A 56 30.05 21.31 17.64
N ARG A 57 28.91 20.79 18.07
CA ARG A 57 28.72 20.37 19.46
C ARG A 57 28.17 18.95 19.51
N ALA A 58 28.85 18.18 20.35
CA ALA A 58 28.74 16.75 20.54
C ALA A 58 27.35 16.28 21.00
N SER A 59 27.02 15.07 20.54
CA SER A 59 26.25 14.02 21.22
C SER A 59 25.04 14.47 22.06
N VAL A 60 23.86 14.30 21.47
CA VAL A 60 22.62 14.07 22.22
C VAL A 60 22.05 12.74 21.75
N SER A 61 22.03 11.83 22.73
CA SER A 61 21.28 10.58 22.85
C SER A 61 19.98 10.52 22.04
N SER A 62 19.79 9.36 21.41
CA SER A 62 18.56 8.85 20.80
C SER A 62 17.30 9.29 21.56
N SER A 63 16.44 10.07 20.90
CA SER A 63 15.11 10.38 21.40
C SER A 63 14.24 9.14 21.29
N THR A 64 13.96 8.51 22.43
CA THR A 64 12.97 7.46 22.60
C THR A 64 11.60 8.01 22.21
N ALA A 65 10.90 7.29 21.33
CA ALA A 65 9.48 7.52 21.07
C ALA A 65 8.68 7.49 22.40
N PRO A 66 7.53 8.18 22.51
CA PRO A 66 6.71 8.13 23.72
C PRO A 66 6.43 6.67 24.10
N ALA A 67 6.65 6.33 25.37
CA ALA A 67 6.50 4.97 25.87
C ALA A 67 5.05 4.53 25.67
N LYS A 68 4.85 3.46 24.91
CA LYS A 68 3.57 2.77 24.80
C LYS A 68 3.23 2.22 26.20
N ASP A 69 2.02 2.46 26.71
CA ASP A 69 1.56 1.98 28.02
C ASP A 69 1.28 0.45 28.04
N TYR A 70 1.88 -0.30 27.11
CA TYR A 70 1.74 -1.74 26.97
C TYR A 70 3.07 -2.41 26.61
N GLU A 71 3.22 -3.66 27.03
CA GLU A 71 4.28 -4.58 26.59
C GLU A 71 3.66 -5.62 25.65
N PHE A 72 4.33 -5.90 24.54
CA PHE A 72 3.89 -6.87 23.54
C PHE A 72 4.98 -7.91 23.31
N THR A 73 4.61 -9.18 23.39
CA THR A 73 5.53 -10.30 23.18
C THR A 73 4.92 -11.33 22.24
N ASP A 74 5.75 -11.82 21.32
CA ASP A 74 5.37 -12.85 20.36
C ASP A 74 5.98 -14.20 20.76
N GLY A 75 5.12 -15.13 21.19
CA GLY A 75 5.46 -16.52 21.54
C GLY A 75 5.34 -17.50 20.37
N GLY A 76 5.31 -17.01 19.12
CA GLY A 76 5.11 -17.80 17.91
C GLY A 76 3.64 -18.10 17.68
N GLY A 77 3.07 -19.05 18.42
CA GLY A 77 1.66 -19.44 18.28
C GLY A 77 0.65 -18.59 19.06
N GLU A 78 1.15 -17.73 19.94
CA GLU A 78 0.41 -16.83 20.82
C GLU A 78 1.11 -15.48 20.85
N VAL A 79 0.35 -14.40 20.96
CA VAL A 79 0.88 -13.08 21.30
C VAL A 79 0.31 -12.64 22.62
N GLU A 80 1.18 -12.16 23.49
CA GLU A 80 0.80 -11.68 24.81
C GLU A 80 0.96 -10.17 24.87
N LEU A 81 -0.12 -9.52 25.26
CA LEU A 81 -0.24 -8.09 25.45
C LEU A 81 -0.44 -7.81 26.93
N ARG A 82 0.47 -7.06 27.55
CA ARG A 82 0.37 -6.64 28.95
C ARG A 82 0.13 -5.15 29.02
N LEU A 83 -0.87 -4.75 29.79
CA LEU A 83 -1.28 -3.37 30.00
C LEU A 83 -1.12 -3.01 31.47
N ASP A 84 -0.40 -1.93 31.76
CA ASP A 84 -0.28 -1.41 33.14
C ASP A 84 -1.60 -0.73 33.54
N ILE A 85 -2.37 -1.39 34.41
CA ILE A 85 -3.64 -0.90 34.94
C ILE A 85 -3.52 -0.38 36.37
N GLY A 86 -2.40 -0.63 37.06
CA GLY A 86 -2.15 -0.14 38.42
C GLY A 86 -2.12 1.40 38.48
N LYS A 87 -1.55 2.05 37.46
CA LYS A 87 -1.58 3.53 37.34
C LYS A 87 -2.99 4.12 37.23
N LEU A 88 -3.98 3.31 36.86
CA LEU A 88 -5.36 3.73 36.64
C LEU A 88 -6.27 3.45 37.84
N GLY A 89 -5.73 2.87 38.93
CA GLY A 89 -6.48 2.55 40.14
C GLY A 89 -7.51 1.43 39.95
N ILE A 90 -7.28 0.53 38.98
CA ILE A 90 -8.20 -0.56 38.65
C ILE A 90 -7.76 -1.80 39.43
N GLU A 91 -8.46 -2.13 40.51
CA GLU A 91 -8.14 -3.28 41.35
C GLU A 91 -8.98 -4.53 41.00
N ASN A 92 -10.04 -4.39 40.19
CA ASN A 92 -11.03 -5.45 39.99
C ASN A 92 -11.31 -5.76 38.51
N SER A 93 -11.40 -7.05 38.17
CA SER A 93 -11.70 -7.54 36.82
C SER A 93 -13.09 -7.12 36.31
N ARG A 94 -14.01 -6.77 37.22
CA ARG A 94 -15.35 -6.26 36.88
C ARG A 94 -15.35 -4.92 36.17
N ASP A 95 -14.27 -4.16 36.33
CA ASP A 95 -14.11 -2.85 35.71
C ASP A 95 -13.35 -2.93 34.38
N VAL A 96 -12.94 -4.12 33.94
CA VAL A 96 -12.23 -4.38 32.68
C VAL A 96 -13.16 -5.04 31.67
N PHE A 97 -13.11 -4.55 30.43
CA PHE A 97 -13.88 -5.05 29.30
C PHE A 97 -12.92 -5.32 28.15
N VAL A 98 -12.72 -6.59 27.85
CA VAL A 98 -11.93 -7.06 26.70
C VAL A 98 -12.90 -7.64 25.67
N ASP A 99 -12.98 -6.98 24.52
CA ASP A 99 -13.76 -7.42 23.37
C ASP A 99 -12.79 -7.83 22.26
N VAL A 100 -12.93 -9.06 21.80
CA VAL A 100 -11.99 -9.72 20.88
C VAL A 100 -12.80 -10.32 19.74
N ASP A 101 -12.43 -9.93 18.53
CA ASP A 101 -12.90 -10.54 17.29
C ASP A 101 -11.71 -11.16 16.56
N ASP A 102 -11.97 -11.93 15.50
CA ASP A 102 -10.93 -12.64 14.75
C ASP A 102 -9.85 -11.70 14.16
N THR A 103 -10.17 -10.41 14.01
CA THR A 103 -9.24 -9.39 13.47
C THR A 103 -9.12 -8.14 14.32
N SER A 104 -9.81 -8.03 15.46
CA SER A 104 -9.83 -6.78 16.23
C SER A 104 -9.76 -7.02 17.74
N LEU A 105 -9.22 -6.04 18.45
CA LEU A 105 -9.08 -6.04 19.90
C LEU A 105 -9.48 -4.68 20.45
N LEU A 106 -10.46 -4.66 21.34
CA LEU A 106 -10.88 -3.49 22.09
C LEU A 106 -10.78 -3.77 23.58
N VAL A 107 -9.90 -3.05 24.25
CA VAL A 107 -9.74 -3.09 25.71
C VAL A 107 -10.21 -1.77 26.29
N ARG A 108 -11.19 -1.83 27.18
CA ARG A 108 -11.69 -0.68 27.95
C ARG A 108 -11.65 -1.01 29.42
N ALA A 109 -11.41 0.02 30.23
CA ALA A 109 -11.50 -0.12 31.67
C ALA A 109 -12.18 1.08 32.31
N LYS A 110 -12.86 0.83 33.42
CA LYS A 110 -13.57 1.84 34.19
C LYS A 110 -12.69 2.33 35.32
N SER A 111 -12.44 3.63 35.36
CA SER A 111 -11.67 4.32 36.41
C SER A 111 -12.44 5.57 36.82
N ASP A 112 -12.63 5.78 38.13
CA ASP A 112 -13.41 6.89 38.70
C ASP A 112 -14.82 7.06 38.09
N GLY A 113 -15.49 5.93 37.83
CA GLY A 113 -16.83 5.93 37.22
C GLY A 113 -16.86 6.20 35.71
N THR A 114 -15.72 6.55 35.09
CA THR A 114 -15.61 6.84 33.65
C THR A 114 -15.01 5.66 32.91
N LEU A 115 -15.62 5.25 31.79
CA LEU A 115 -15.07 4.22 30.92
C LEU A 115 -13.99 4.82 30.01
N ARG A 116 -12.76 4.33 30.10
CA ARG A 116 -11.62 4.72 29.28
C ARG A 116 -11.24 3.59 28.33
N THR A 117 -10.83 3.95 27.12
CA THR A 117 -10.27 3.00 26.15
C THR A 117 -8.78 2.89 26.37
N LEU A 118 -8.30 1.68 26.67
CA LEU A 118 -6.89 1.39 26.87
C LEU A 118 -6.24 0.99 25.55
N ILE A 119 -6.90 0.12 24.79
CA ILE A 119 -6.46 -0.32 23.46
C ILE A 119 -7.66 -0.38 22.53
N ASN A 120 -7.49 0.07 21.29
CA ASN A 120 -8.47 -0.08 20.22
C ASN A 120 -7.74 -0.38 18.92
N VAL A 121 -7.55 -1.65 18.65
CA VAL A 121 -6.97 -2.15 17.40
C VAL A 121 -8.10 -2.69 16.54
N LYS A 122 -8.46 -1.94 15.50
CA LYS A 122 -9.50 -2.35 14.55
C LYS A 122 -9.05 -3.50 13.65
N GLN A 123 -7.75 -3.60 13.39
CA GLN A 123 -7.19 -4.58 12.49
C GLN A 123 -5.81 -5.04 12.98
N LEU A 124 -5.78 -6.28 13.47
CA LEU A 124 -4.57 -6.94 13.95
C LEU A 124 -3.61 -7.27 12.81
N PHE A 125 -2.37 -7.63 13.15
CA PHE A 125 -1.37 -7.99 12.15
C PHE A 125 -1.79 -9.20 11.31
N ASP A 126 -2.43 -10.21 11.93
CA ASP A 126 -3.10 -11.33 11.26
C ASP A 126 -4.33 -11.79 12.09
N ARG A 127 -5.03 -12.81 11.63
CA ARG A 127 -6.17 -13.41 12.33
C ARG A 127 -5.75 -14.12 13.60
N ILE A 128 -6.60 -14.00 14.60
CA ILE A 128 -6.52 -14.73 15.86
C ILE A 128 -7.73 -15.66 15.99
N LYS A 129 -7.61 -16.65 16.87
CA LYS A 129 -8.76 -17.46 17.29
C LYS A 129 -9.39 -16.79 18.51
N SER A 130 -10.41 -15.99 18.28
CA SER A 130 -11.16 -15.28 19.33
C SER A 130 -11.64 -16.21 20.45
N SER A 131 -12.09 -17.44 20.12
CA SER A 131 -12.53 -18.45 21.09
C SER A 131 -11.44 -19.05 21.97
N GLU A 132 -10.18 -18.97 21.55
CA GLU A 132 -9.01 -19.47 22.30
C GLU A 132 -8.25 -18.33 22.99
N THR A 133 -8.75 -17.09 22.87
CA THR A 133 -8.16 -15.91 23.52
C THR A 133 -8.55 -15.86 24.98
N ILE A 134 -7.57 -15.68 25.86
CA ILE A 134 -7.78 -15.55 27.31
C ILE A 134 -7.23 -14.23 27.80
N TRP A 135 -7.84 -13.69 28.86
CA TRP A 135 -7.32 -12.54 29.56
C TRP A 135 -7.47 -12.72 31.06
N PHE A 136 -6.55 -12.15 31.81
CA PHE A 136 -6.54 -12.17 33.27
C PHE A 136 -5.79 -10.95 33.81
N ILE A 137 -6.00 -10.65 35.09
CA ILE A 137 -5.22 -9.64 35.80
C ILE A 137 -4.13 -10.35 36.57
N ASP A 138 -2.89 -9.94 36.35
CA ASP A 138 -1.71 -10.37 37.09
C ASP A 138 -1.14 -9.16 37.82
N GLU A 139 -1.25 -9.14 39.15
CA GLU A 139 -0.95 -7.99 40.00
C GLU A 139 -1.63 -6.70 39.49
N ASP A 140 -0.84 -5.75 38.99
CA ASP A 140 -1.27 -4.45 38.47
C ASP A 140 -1.35 -4.41 36.93
N GLN A 141 -1.33 -5.58 36.28
CA GLN A 141 -1.31 -5.70 34.82
C GLN A 141 -2.49 -6.50 34.29
N LEU A 142 -3.11 -6.00 33.22
CA LEU A 142 -4.04 -6.78 32.40
C LEU A 142 -3.24 -7.52 31.34
N VAL A 143 -3.28 -8.85 31.39
CA VAL A 143 -2.64 -9.73 30.41
C VAL A 143 -3.71 -10.25 29.46
N VAL A 144 -3.51 -10.04 28.16
CA VAL A 144 -4.36 -10.55 27.08
C VAL A 144 -3.48 -11.46 26.21
N ASN A 145 -3.78 -12.76 26.19
CA ASN A 145 -3.09 -13.73 25.36
C ASN A 145 -3.98 -14.10 24.16
N LEU A 146 -3.57 -13.67 22.97
CA LEU A 146 -4.28 -13.92 21.71
C LEU A 146 -3.65 -15.12 21.01
N LYS A 147 -4.45 -16.13 20.71
CA LYS A 147 -4.01 -17.29 19.92
C LYS A 147 -3.96 -16.94 18.44
N LYS A 148 -2.79 -17.06 17.80
CA LYS A 148 -2.69 -16.83 16.34
C LYS A 148 -3.31 -17.98 15.54
N VAL A 149 -3.89 -17.63 14.39
CA VAL A 149 -4.24 -18.63 13.37
C VAL A 149 -2.96 -19.11 12.67
N GLU A 150 -2.07 -18.20 12.28
CA GLU A 150 -0.77 -18.51 11.69
C GLU A 150 0.34 -18.44 12.74
N GLN A 151 0.90 -19.59 13.10
CA GLN A 151 1.88 -19.67 14.20
C GLN A 151 3.29 -19.28 13.76
N GLU A 152 3.59 -19.32 12.47
CA GLU A 152 4.93 -18.99 11.94
C GLU A 152 5.09 -17.50 11.64
N LEU A 153 3.98 -16.77 11.47
CA LEU A 153 4.02 -15.35 11.16
C LEU A 153 4.41 -14.57 12.40
N LYS A 154 5.56 -13.88 12.33
CA LYS A 154 6.01 -13.02 13.42
C LYS A 154 5.21 -11.73 13.43
N TRP A 155 4.74 -11.35 14.61
CA TRP A 155 4.06 -10.10 14.83
C TRP A 155 5.06 -9.11 15.42
N PRO A 156 5.39 -8.03 14.72
CA PRO A 156 6.32 -7.02 15.23
C PRO A 156 5.70 -6.16 16.34
N ASP A 157 4.39 -5.96 16.31
CA ASP A 157 3.60 -5.25 17.32
C ASP A 157 2.11 -5.63 17.22
N ILE A 158 1.29 -5.14 18.16
CA ILE A 158 -0.17 -5.32 18.17
C ILE A 158 -0.89 -4.31 17.25
N ASP A 159 -0.28 -3.14 17.02
CA ASP A 159 -0.84 -2.07 16.20
C ASP A 159 -0.25 -2.05 14.78
N GLU A 160 -0.99 -1.45 13.84
CA GLU A 160 -0.50 -1.16 12.49
C GLU A 160 0.29 0.16 12.47
N SER A 161 1.17 0.39 13.46
CA SER A 161 2.07 1.55 13.44
C SER A 161 3.05 1.47 12.27
N TRP A 162 3.67 2.59 11.91
CA TRP A 162 4.69 2.62 10.86
C TRP A 162 5.84 1.65 11.14
N GLU A 163 6.35 1.62 12.36
CA GLU A 163 7.46 0.76 12.79
C GLU A 163 7.07 -0.72 12.78
N SER A 164 5.86 -1.03 13.23
CA SER A 164 5.28 -2.37 13.19
C SER A 164 5.15 -2.86 11.75
N LEU A 165 4.50 -2.07 10.89
CA LEU A 165 4.27 -2.43 9.49
C LEU A 165 5.57 -2.62 8.72
N THR A 166 6.52 -1.69 8.86
CA THR A 166 7.78 -1.74 8.12
C THR A 166 8.65 -2.93 8.52
N SER A 167 8.66 -3.30 9.80
CA SER A 167 9.34 -4.49 10.29
C SER A 167 8.66 -5.79 9.81
N GLY A 168 7.33 -5.89 9.93
CA GLY A 168 6.61 -7.14 9.69
C GLY A 168 6.38 -7.46 8.21
N ILE A 169 6.08 -6.45 7.38
CA ILE A 169 5.65 -6.69 6.00
C ILE A 169 6.76 -7.30 5.12
N THR A 170 8.02 -7.09 5.48
CA THR A 170 9.16 -7.67 4.75
C THR A 170 9.13 -9.19 4.71
N GLN A 171 8.59 -9.84 5.75
CA GLN A 171 8.39 -11.29 5.82
C GLN A 171 7.27 -11.74 4.88
N LEU A 172 6.20 -10.94 4.77
CA LEU A 172 5.05 -11.21 3.90
C LEU A 172 5.38 -11.03 2.42
N LEU A 173 6.19 -10.03 2.08
CA LEU A 173 6.61 -9.78 0.69
C LEU A 173 7.63 -10.81 0.20
N THR A 174 8.34 -11.53 1.08
CA THR A 174 9.33 -12.55 0.75
C THR A 174 10.42 -12.08 -0.23
N GLY A 175 10.73 -10.78 -0.22
CA GLY A 175 11.72 -10.16 -1.10
C GLY A 175 11.19 -9.70 -2.46
N ILE A 176 9.91 -9.89 -2.76
CA ILE A 176 9.28 -9.39 -3.98
C ILE A 176 9.20 -7.86 -3.96
N SER A 177 9.57 -7.25 -5.08
CA SER A 177 9.60 -5.80 -5.26
C SER A 177 8.19 -5.20 -5.29
N VAL A 178 8.08 -3.92 -4.96
CA VAL A 178 6.83 -3.15 -4.95
C VAL A 178 6.88 -2.09 -6.04
N HIS A 179 5.83 -1.94 -6.84
CA HIS A 179 5.69 -0.92 -7.87
C HIS A 179 4.58 0.04 -7.45
N ILE A 180 4.91 1.33 -7.38
CA ILE A 180 3.97 2.41 -7.13
C ILE A 180 3.57 3.01 -8.47
N VAL A 181 2.29 2.89 -8.79
CA VAL A 181 1.69 3.38 -10.04
C VAL A 181 0.58 4.38 -9.75
N GLY A 182 0.29 5.29 -10.68
CA GLY A 182 -0.77 6.28 -10.50
C GLY A 182 -0.63 7.42 -11.49
N ASP A 183 -1.55 8.38 -11.44
CA ASP A 183 -1.59 9.49 -12.41
C ASP A 183 -0.48 10.54 -12.21
N SER A 184 0.16 10.58 -11.04
CA SER A 184 1.16 11.60 -10.69
C SER A 184 2.53 11.00 -10.39
N THR A 185 3.54 11.39 -11.18
CA THR A 185 4.93 10.97 -10.99
C THR A 185 5.45 11.39 -9.60
N ASP A 186 5.23 12.64 -9.20
CA ASP A 186 5.76 13.19 -7.94
C ASP A 186 5.21 12.43 -6.71
N ILE A 187 3.93 12.05 -6.75
CA ILE A 187 3.29 11.27 -5.68
C ILE A 187 3.90 9.87 -5.62
N ASN A 188 4.02 9.23 -6.78
CA ASN A 188 4.58 7.87 -6.87
C ASN A 188 6.01 7.84 -6.32
N GLU A 189 6.85 8.81 -6.69
CA GLU A 189 8.24 8.91 -6.24
C GLU A 189 8.35 9.16 -4.73
N ALA A 190 7.60 10.12 -4.19
CA ALA A 190 7.64 10.44 -2.77
C ALA A 190 7.24 9.23 -1.91
N VAL A 191 6.14 8.57 -2.27
CA VAL A 191 5.64 7.40 -1.55
C VAL A 191 6.57 6.20 -1.71
N ALA A 192 7.10 5.95 -2.90
CA ALA A 192 8.06 4.87 -3.13
C ALA A 192 9.32 5.02 -2.29
N LYS A 193 9.88 6.24 -2.22
CA LYS A 193 11.06 6.56 -1.40
C LYS A 193 10.80 6.29 0.08
N GLU A 194 9.69 6.80 0.61
CA GLU A 194 9.32 6.57 2.03
C GLU A 194 9.07 5.08 2.35
N ILE A 195 8.39 4.35 1.47
CA ILE A 195 8.19 2.90 1.64
C ILE A 195 9.53 2.17 1.63
N ALA A 196 10.40 2.45 0.65
CA ALA A 196 11.70 1.79 0.51
C ALA A 196 12.58 1.98 1.74
N GLU A 197 12.69 3.23 2.22
CA GLU A 197 13.41 3.56 3.44
C GLU A 197 12.83 2.84 4.65
N GLY A 198 11.50 2.80 4.77
CA GLY A 198 10.82 2.10 5.86
C GLY A 198 11.12 0.61 5.89
N ILE A 199 10.91 -0.11 4.78
CA ILE A 199 11.04 -1.57 4.72
C ILE A 199 12.47 -2.06 4.43
N GLY A 200 13.43 -1.14 4.27
CA GLY A 200 14.82 -1.45 3.95
C GLY A 200 15.03 -2.02 2.54
N TYR A 201 14.23 -1.57 1.58
CA TYR A 201 14.35 -1.92 0.15
C TYR A 201 15.05 -0.79 -0.60
N LEU A 202 15.50 -1.05 -1.84
CA LEU A 202 16.13 -0.03 -2.68
C LEU A 202 15.05 0.83 -3.37
N PRO A 203 15.00 2.16 -3.13
CA PRO A 203 14.13 3.03 -3.92
C PRO A 203 14.67 3.16 -5.35
N VAL A 204 13.78 3.03 -6.33
CA VAL A 204 14.09 3.18 -7.75
C VAL A 204 13.05 4.06 -8.40
N CYS A 205 13.45 5.13 -9.08
CA CYS A 205 12.54 5.99 -9.83
C CYS A 205 12.81 5.81 -11.33
N THR A 206 11.80 5.40 -12.10
CA THR A 206 11.97 5.20 -13.54
C THR A 206 12.27 6.53 -14.25
N SER A 207 11.76 7.64 -13.72
CA SER A 207 12.07 8.99 -14.18
C SER A 207 13.57 9.28 -14.16
N GLU A 208 14.20 9.13 -12.98
CA GLU A 208 15.63 9.35 -12.76
C GLU A 208 16.49 8.42 -13.66
N LEU A 209 16.06 7.16 -13.83
CA LEU A 209 16.73 6.20 -14.72
C LEU A 209 16.64 6.61 -16.19
N LEU A 210 15.48 7.09 -16.66
CA LEU A 210 15.30 7.55 -18.04
C LEU A 210 16.11 8.82 -18.32
N GLU A 211 16.08 9.80 -17.41
CA GLU A 211 16.81 11.05 -17.58
C GLU A 211 18.33 10.83 -17.56
N SER A 212 18.81 9.94 -16.69
CA SER A 212 20.23 9.57 -16.64
C SER A 212 20.68 8.77 -17.87
N ALA A 213 19.84 7.87 -18.40
CA ALA A 213 20.17 7.07 -19.58
C ALA A 213 20.14 7.89 -20.89
N THR A 214 19.30 8.93 -20.97
CA THR A 214 19.10 9.71 -22.20
C THR A 214 19.75 11.08 -22.20
N GLU A 215 20.26 11.54 -21.04
CA GLU A 215 20.80 12.89 -20.82
C GLU A 215 19.82 14.02 -21.19
N LYS A 216 18.52 13.72 -21.20
CA LYS A 216 17.43 14.66 -21.52
C LYS A 216 16.39 14.60 -20.41
N SER A 217 15.81 15.75 -20.07
CA SER A 217 14.66 15.77 -19.17
C SER A 217 13.43 15.19 -19.86
N ILE A 218 12.55 14.56 -19.08
CA ILE A 218 11.34 13.92 -19.59
C ILE A 218 10.44 14.94 -20.31
N ASP A 219 10.32 16.15 -19.78
CA ASP A 219 9.56 17.24 -20.41
C ASP A 219 10.04 17.59 -21.81
N LYS A 220 11.37 17.59 -22.02
CA LYS A 220 11.95 17.86 -23.33
C LYS A 220 11.70 16.71 -24.29
N TRP A 221 11.83 15.48 -23.79
CA TRP A 221 11.58 14.27 -24.58
C TRP A 221 10.12 14.19 -25.02
N LEU A 222 9.18 14.47 -24.11
CA LEU A 222 7.75 14.59 -24.40
C LEU A 222 7.47 15.61 -25.51
N ALA A 223 8.12 16.77 -25.47
CA ALA A 223 7.93 17.82 -26.46
C ALA A 223 8.50 17.46 -27.84
N SER A 224 9.55 16.64 -27.92
CA SER A 224 10.21 16.29 -29.18
C SER A 224 9.72 14.99 -29.82
N GLU A 225 9.47 13.94 -29.03
CA GLU A 225 9.21 12.58 -29.52
C GLU A 225 7.84 12.04 -29.08
N GLY A 226 7.17 12.74 -28.15
CA GLY A 226 5.80 12.44 -27.74
C GLY A 226 5.67 11.40 -26.61
N VAL A 227 4.44 11.25 -26.13
CA VAL A 227 4.12 10.42 -24.95
C VAL A 227 4.38 8.93 -25.16
N ASP A 228 4.16 8.42 -26.37
CA ASP A 228 4.27 6.99 -26.64
C ASP A 228 5.75 6.55 -26.65
N SER A 229 6.65 7.41 -27.15
CA SER A 229 8.10 7.16 -27.12
C SER A 229 8.63 7.06 -25.68
N VAL A 230 8.15 7.92 -24.78
CA VAL A 230 8.54 7.89 -23.36
C VAL A 230 8.00 6.64 -22.67
N ALA A 231 6.75 6.26 -22.95
CA ALA A 231 6.15 5.06 -22.39
C ALA A 231 6.86 3.77 -22.85
N GLU A 232 7.27 3.69 -24.13
CA GLU A 232 8.08 2.59 -24.66
C GLU A 232 9.44 2.51 -23.95
N ALA A 233 10.12 3.64 -23.77
CA ALA A 233 11.39 3.67 -23.06
C ALA A 233 11.26 3.26 -21.59
N GLU A 234 10.22 3.73 -20.90
CA GLU A 234 9.95 3.28 -19.53
C GLU A 234 9.68 1.78 -19.48
N CYS A 235 9.00 1.21 -20.46
CA CYS A 235 8.75 -0.23 -20.51
C CYS A 235 10.06 -1.03 -20.58
N VAL A 236 11.06 -0.57 -21.35
CA VAL A 236 12.39 -1.19 -21.40
C VAL A 236 13.10 -1.10 -20.04
N VAL A 237 12.95 0.01 -19.32
CA VAL A 237 13.46 0.13 -17.94
C VAL A 237 12.78 -0.88 -17.02
N LEU A 238 11.45 -1.02 -17.10
CA LEU A 238 10.69 -1.98 -16.31
C LEU A 238 11.06 -3.43 -16.63
N GLU A 239 11.35 -3.75 -17.89
CA GLU A 239 11.89 -5.06 -18.29
C GLU A 239 13.19 -5.37 -17.54
N SER A 240 14.15 -4.45 -17.56
CA SER A 240 15.42 -4.60 -16.84
C SER A 240 15.20 -4.74 -15.34
N LEU A 241 14.27 -3.96 -14.76
CA LEU A 241 13.94 -4.00 -13.34
C LEU A 241 13.15 -5.26 -12.93
N SER A 242 12.50 -5.95 -13.86
CA SER A 242 11.65 -7.10 -13.55
C SER A 242 12.38 -8.27 -12.87
N SER A 243 13.70 -8.35 -13.06
CA SER A 243 14.58 -9.36 -12.42
C SER A 243 15.12 -8.93 -11.04
N HIS A 244 14.91 -7.67 -10.65
CA HIS A 244 15.42 -7.13 -9.39
C HIS A 244 14.48 -7.45 -8.24
N VAL A 245 15.06 -7.88 -7.12
CA VAL A 245 14.35 -8.17 -5.88
C VAL A 245 14.61 -7.07 -4.85
N ARG A 246 13.68 -6.90 -3.91
CA ARG A 246 13.79 -5.95 -2.80
C ARG A 246 13.95 -4.49 -3.27
N THR A 247 13.23 -4.12 -4.32
CA THR A 247 13.14 -2.72 -4.79
C THR A 247 11.74 -2.17 -4.56
N VAL A 248 11.64 -0.84 -4.45
CA VAL A 248 10.37 -0.12 -4.54
C VAL A 248 10.48 0.85 -5.71
N VAL A 249 9.74 0.56 -6.78
CA VAL A 249 9.83 1.24 -8.07
C VAL A 249 8.71 2.26 -8.19
N ALA A 250 9.04 3.54 -8.33
CA ALA A 250 8.09 4.57 -8.74
C ALA A 250 8.03 4.66 -10.26
N THR A 251 6.84 4.51 -10.83
CA THR A 251 6.63 4.70 -12.28
C THR A 251 6.25 6.14 -12.60
N LEU A 252 6.47 6.54 -13.85
CA LEU A 252 5.91 7.76 -14.41
C LEU A 252 4.38 7.74 -14.32
N GLY A 253 3.83 8.90 -14.02
CA GLY A 253 2.40 9.11 -13.92
C GLY A 253 1.75 9.47 -15.24
N GLY A 254 0.44 9.30 -15.30
CA GLY A 254 -0.39 9.77 -16.40
C GLY A 254 -0.09 9.09 -17.72
N LYS A 255 -0.42 9.76 -18.83
CA LYS A 255 -0.40 9.16 -20.19
C LYS A 255 0.99 8.80 -20.70
N GLN A 256 2.02 9.46 -20.18
CA GLN A 256 3.41 9.20 -20.54
C GLN A 256 3.99 7.97 -19.85
N GLY A 257 3.37 7.50 -18.76
CA GLY A 257 3.83 6.32 -18.05
C GLY A 257 3.38 5.02 -18.70
N ALA A 258 4.26 4.03 -18.75
CA ALA A 258 4.01 2.67 -19.22
C ALA A 258 2.84 2.03 -18.45
N ALA A 259 2.74 2.28 -17.13
CA ALA A 259 1.66 1.75 -16.31
C ALA A 259 0.25 2.23 -16.72
N SER A 260 0.14 3.33 -17.48
CA SER A 260 -1.14 3.81 -18.03
C SER A 260 -1.61 3.02 -19.26
N ARG A 261 -0.78 2.12 -19.81
CA ARG A 261 -1.01 1.38 -21.05
C ARG A 261 -1.31 -0.08 -20.75
N PHE A 262 -2.39 -0.63 -21.30
CA PHE A 262 -2.84 -1.99 -20.98
C PHE A 262 -1.83 -3.07 -21.40
N ASP A 263 -1.12 -2.86 -22.49
CA ASP A 263 -0.17 -3.77 -23.12
C ASP A 263 1.22 -3.77 -22.48
N LYS A 264 1.50 -2.87 -21.52
CA LYS A 264 2.84 -2.71 -20.89
C LYS A 264 2.92 -3.24 -19.45
N TRP A 265 1.96 -4.06 -19.02
CA TRP A 265 1.87 -4.56 -17.63
C TRP A 265 2.67 -5.83 -17.33
N GLN A 266 3.17 -6.51 -18.35
CA GLN A 266 3.82 -7.81 -18.18
C GLN A 266 4.95 -7.78 -17.14
N TYR A 267 5.76 -6.71 -17.10
CA TYR A 267 6.86 -6.57 -16.14
C TYR A 267 6.40 -6.07 -14.77
N LEU A 268 5.33 -5.27 -14.70
CA LEU A 268 4.77 -4.79 -13.43
C LEU A 268 4.23 -5.94 -12.58
N HIS A 269 3.69 -6.98 -13.23
CA HIS A 269 3.19 -8.18 -12.55
C HIS A 269 4.27 -8.99 -11.80
N ALA A 270 5.55 -8.76 -12.09
CA ALA A 270 6.69 -9.38 -11.38
C ALA A 270 6.80 -8.92 -9.92
N GLY A 271 6.26 -7.74 -9.60
CA GLY A 271 6.19 -7.19 -8.24
C GLY A 271 4.77 -7.02 -7.74
N PHE A 272 4.63 -6.62 -6.48
CA PHE A 272 3.36 -6.12 -5.95
C PHE A 272 3.10 -4.72 -6.49
N THR A 273 1.90 -4.47 -6.99
CA THR A 273 1.53 -3.19 -7.61
C THR A 273 0.53 -2.45 -6.74
N VAL A 274 0.87 -1.20 -6.39
CA VAL A 274 0.04 -0.31 -5.59
C VAL A 274 -0.38 0.86 -6.46
N TRP A 275 -1.67 0.99 -6.73
CA TRP A 275 -2.23 2.12 -7.45
C TRP A 275 -2.62 3.26 -6.50
N LEU A 276 -1.90 4.38 -6.58
CA LEU A 276 -2.25 5.63 -5.93
C LEU A 276 -3.22 6.42 -6.80
N SER A 277 -4.41 6.66 -6.28
CA SER A 277 -5.47 7.38 -6.98
C SER A 277 -6.03 8.48 -6.09
N VAL A 278 -5.97 9.73 -6.57
CA VAL A 278 -6.65 10.84 -5.89
C VAL A 278 -8.16 10.66 -6.06
N SER A 279 -8.89 10.71 -4.95
CA SER A 279 -10.33 10.49 -4.87
C SER A 279 -11.04 11.82 -4.61
N ASP A 280 -12.21 11.98 -5.23
CA ASP A 280 -13.12 13.09 -4.97
C ASP A 280 -14.06 12.78 -3.78
N ALA A 281 -13.94 11.60 -3.16
CA ALA A 281 -14.80 11.19 -2.05
C ALA A 281 -14.48 11.97 -0.75
N SER A 282 -15.54 12.34 -0.03
CA SER A 282 -15.43 13.04 1.25
C SER A 282 -15.18 12.11 2.45
N ASP A 283 -15.42 10.81 2.29
CA ASP A 283 -15.35 9.82 3.36
C ASP A 283 -14.80 8.47 2.87
N GLU A 284 -14.32 7.66 3.82
CA GLU A 284 -13.68 6.37 3.58
C GLU A 284 -14.62 5.34 2.92
N ALA A 285 -15.91 5.30 3.28
CA ALA A 285 -16.82 4.34 2.69
C ALA A 285 -17.08 4.65 1.21
N SER A 286 -17.25 5.94 0.88
CA SER A 286 -17.36 6.42 -0.49
C SER A 286 -16.09 6.17 -1.30
N ALA A 287 -14.90 6.44 -0.72
CA ALA A 287 -13.62 6.17 -1.36
C ALA A 287 -13.43 4.68 -1.66
N LYS A 288 -13.85 3.80 -0.75
CA LYS A 288 -13.84 2.35 -0.91
C LYS A 288 -14.71 1.89 -2.06
N GLU A 289 -15.91 2.43 -2.15
CA GLU A 289 -16.84 2.11 -3.23
C GLU A 289 -16.34 2.65 -4.58
N GLU A 290 -15.70 3.81 -4.59
CA GLU A 290 -15.03 4.34 -5.78
C GLU A 290 -13.86 3.45 -6.23
N ALA A 291 -13.03 2.96 -5.31
CA ALA A 291 -11.95 2.03 -5.61
C ALA A 291 -12.48 0.73 -6.23
N ARG A 292 -13.52 0.14 -5.64
CA ARG A 292 -14.19 -1.07 -6.18
C ARG A 292 -14.76 -0.84 -7.57
N ARG A 293 -15.44 0.29 -7.79
CA ARG A 293 -15.95 0.67 -9.12
C ARG A 293 -14.83 0.86 -10.13
N SER A 294 -13.73 1.50 -9.73
CA SER A 294 -12.57 1.74 -10.61
C SER A 294 -11.95 0.42 -11.08
N VAL A 295 -11.70 -0.50 -10.14
CA VAL A 295 -11.13 -1.83 -10.45
C VAL A 295 -12.10 -2.67 -11.28
N SER A 296 -13.38 -2.74 -10.89
CA SER A 296 -14.38 -3.55 -11.61
C SER A 296 -14.71 -3.02 -13.00
N SER A 297 -14.62 -1.69 -13.21
CA SER A 297 -14.82 -1.12 -14.55
C SER A 297 -13.72 -1.54 -15.52
N GLY A 298 -12.49 -1.77 -15.04
CA GLY A 298 -11.34 -2.12 -15.87
C GLY A 298 -10.97 -1.08 -16.93
N ASN A 299 -11.54 0.13 -16.86
CA ASN A 299 -11.45 1.13 -17.94
C ASN A 299 -10.08 1.82 -18.02
N VAL A 300 -9.29 1.72 -16.96
CA VAL A 300 -7.92 2.26 -16.88
C VAL A 300 -6.95 1.13 -16.63
N ALA A 301 -5.76 1.21 -17.22
CA ALA A 301 -4.76 0.15 -17.09
C ALA A 301 -4.36 -0.09 -15.62
N TYR A 302 -4.35 0.95 -14.79
CA TYR A 302 -4.13 0.87 -13.34
C TYR A 302 -5.08 -0.07 -12.59
N ALA A 303 -6.25 -0.41 -13.15
CA ALA A 303 -7.16 -1.41 -12.58
C ALA A 303 -6.54 -2.81 -12.49
N LYS A 304 -5.42 -3.06 -13.19
CA LYS A 304 -4.61 -4.29 -13.09
C LYS A 304 -3.74 -4.36 -11.83
N ALA A 305 -3.66 -3.28 -11.04
CA ALA A 305 -2.87 -3.25 -9.82
C ALA A 305 -3.42 -4.23 -8.77
N ASP A 306 -2.53 -4.77 -7.94
CA ASP A 306 -2.90 -5.73 -6.89
C ASP A 306 -3.67 -5.05 -5.75
N VAL A 307 -3.34 -3.78 -5.45
CA VAL A 307 -4.06 -2.95 -4.47
C VAL A 307 -4.26 -1.52 -4.97
N VAL A 308 -5.30 -0.86 -4.43
CA VAL A 308 -5.61 0.54 -4.72
C VAL A 308 -5.66 1.33 -3.42
N VAL A 309 -4.99 2.48 -3.38
CA VAL A 309 -5.01 3.40 -2.24
C VAL A 309 -5.58 4.73 -2.72
N LYS A 310 -6.67 5.15 -2.08
CA LYS A 310 -7.41 6.36 -2.42
C LYS A 310 -6.94 7.52 -1.54
N LEU A 311 -6.55 8.63 -2.18
CA LEU A 311 -6.02 9.82 -1.52
C LEU A 311 -7.08 10.93 -1.55
N GLY A 312 -7.47 11.49 -0.41
CA GLY A 312 -8.37 12.66 -0.34
C GLY A 312 -7.72 14.00 -0.71
N GLY A 313 -6.70 13.97 -1.57
CA GLY A 313 -5.78 15.07 -1.86
C GLY A 313 -4.31 14.66 -1.67
N TRP A 314 -3.39 15.53 -2.09
CA TRP A 314 -1.96 15.32 -1.94
C TRP A 314 -1.29 16.51 -1.26
N ASP A 315 -0.49 16.21 -0.24
CA ASP A 315 0.45 17.11 0.40
C ASP A 315 1.67 16.27 0.82
N PRO A 316 2.90 16.67 0.45
CA PRO A 316 4.12 15.96 0.83
C PRO A 316 4.26 15.69 2.33
N GLU A 317 3.67 16.50 3.21
CA GLU A 317 3.69 16.27 4.67
C GLU A 317 3.00 14.95 5.06
N TYR A 318 2.05 14.47 4.26
CA TYR A 318 1.34 13.21 4.51
C TYR A 318 1.96 12.00 3.79
N THR A 319 3.14 12.13 3.20
CA THR A 319 3.81 11.02 2.47
C THR A 319 3.89 9.75 3.31
N ARG A 320 4.30 9.88 4.59
CA ARG A 320 4.34 8.73 5.52
C ARG A 320 2.99 8.10 5.77
N ALA A 321 1.93 8.89 5.92
CA ALA A 321 0.59 8.36 6.14
C ALA A 321 0.09 7.58 4.89
N VAL A 322 0.40 8.08 3.70
CA VAL A 322 0.09 7.39 2.44
C VAL A 322 0.90 6.10 2.30
N ALA A 323 2.21 6.16 2.57
CA ALA A 323 3.09 5.00 2.58
C ALA A 323 2.61 3.94 3.57
N GLN A 324 2.22 4.34 4.78
CA GLN A 324 1.65 3.45 5.79
C GLN A 324 0.37 2.79 5.26
N GLY A 325 -0.50 3.56 4.61
CA GLY A 325 -1.69 3.02 3.96
C GLY A 325 -1.36 1.98 2.87
N CYS A 326 -0.32 2.20 2.08
CA CYS A 326 0.16 1.22 1.10
C CYS A 326 0.62 -0.07 1.78
N LEU A 327 1.37 0.02 2.87
CA LEU A 327 1.81 -1.15 3.64
C LEU A 327 0.64 -1.91 4.26
N VAL A 328 -0.36 -1.23 4.81
CA VAL A 328 -1.59 -1.86 5.31
C VAL A 328 -2.30 -2.60 4.17
N ALA A 329 -2.46 -1.99 3.01
CA ALA A 329 -3.11 -2.62 1.85
C ALA A 329 -2.35 -3.86 1.37
N LEU A 330 -1.02 -3.78 1.28
CA LEU A 330 -0.16 -4.91 0.92
C LEU A 330 -0.19 -6.04 1.95
N LYS A 331 -0.22 -5.69 3.25
CA LYS A 331 -0.40 -6.66 4.34
C LYS A 331 -1.72 -7.41 4.17
N GLN A 332 -2.82 -6.68 3.99
CA GLN A 332 -4.14 -7.28 3.79
C GLN A 332 -4.18 -8.22 2.58
N LEU A 333 -3.60 -7.81 1.45
CA LEU A 333 -3.53 -8.61 0.24
C LEU A 333 -2.75 -9.92 0.46
N THR A 334 -1.57 -9.83 1.06
CA THR A 334 -0.70 -11.00 1.29
C THR A 334 -1.29 -11.98 2.28
N LEU A 335 -2.05 -11.50 3.27
CA LEU A 335 -2.81 -12.36 4.18
C LEU A 335 -4.02 -13.02 3.48
N ALA A 336 -4.63 -12.35 2.51
CA ALA A 336 -5.76 -12.88 1.75
C ALA A 336 -5.35 -13.96 0.73
N ASP A 337 -4.22 -13.80 0.03
CA ASP A 337 -3.60 -14.84 -0.81
C ASP A 337 -2.14 -15.07 -0.40
N LYS A 338 -1.95 -16.01 0.53
CA LYS A 338 -0.62 -16.40 1.04
C LYS A 338 0.30 -16.97 -0.04
N LYS A 339 -0.24 -17.43 -1.18
CA LYS A 339 0.56 -17.98 -2.29
C LYS A 339 0.99 -16.91 -3.29
N LEU A 340 0.46 -15.69 -3.18
CA LEU A 340 0.65 -14.63 -4.18
C LEU A 340 2.13 -14.25 -4.35
N ALA A 341 2.87 -14.07 -3.25
CA ALA A 341 4.29 -13.75 -3.32
C ALA A 341 5.10 -14.86 -4.01
N GLY A 342 4.79 -16.13 -3.71
CA GLY A 342 5.39 -17.28 -4.38
C GLY A 342 5.04 -17.38 -5.88
N LYS A 343 3.80 -17.05 -6.25
CA LYS A 343 3.38 -16.96 -7.67
C LYS A 343 4.13 -15.85 -8.41
N LYS A 344 4.25 -14.65 -7.82
CA LYS A 344 5.04 -13.55 -8.40
C LYS A 344 6.51 -13.92 -8.56
N SER A 345 7.09 -14.58 -7.56
CA SER A 345 8.46 -15.14 -7.66
C SER A 345 8.61 -16.14 -8.80
N LEU A 346 7.62 -17.01 -9.01
CA LEU A 346 7.62 -17.95 -10.14
C LEU A 346 7.52 -17.22 -11.48
N TYR A 347 6.61 -16.26 -11.60
CA TYR A 347 6.42 -15.46 -12.81
C TYR A 347 7.70 -14.70 -13.20
N MET A 348 8.37 -14.09 -12.23
CA MET A 348 9.68 -13.46 -12.41
C MET A 348 10.74 -14.46 -12.91
N ARG A 349 10.82 -15.65 -12.30
CA ARG A 349 11.79 -16.70 -12.72
C ARG A 349 11.53 -17.25 -14.12
N LEU A 350 10.30 -17.17 -14.60
CA LEU A 350 9.93 -17.57 -15.97
C LEU A 350 10.07 -16.42 -16.99
N GLY A 351 10.56 -15.25 -16.57
CA GLY A 351 10.88 -14.14 -17.47
C GLY A 351 9.71 -13.23 -17.81
N CYS A 352 8.66 -13.17 -16.97
CA CYS A 352 7.58 -12.21 -17.11
C CYS A 352 6.86 -12.26 -18.48
N ARG A 353 6.52 -13.47 -18.96
CA ARG A 353 6.06 -13.75 -20.34
C ARG A 353 4.70 -13.16 -20.73
N GLY A 354 4.02 -12.44 -19.84
CA GLY A 354 2.69 -11.87 -20.10
C GLY A 354 1.52 -12.82 -19.87
N ASP A 355 1.75 -14.02 -19.34
CA ASP A 355 0.74 -15.03 -18.97
C ASP A 355 0.15 -14.82 -17.56
N TRP A 356 0.53 -13.74 -16.86
CA TRP A 356 -0.06 -13.41 -15.56
C TRP A 356 -1.57 -13.13 -15.67
N PRO A 357 -2.42 -13.63 -14.75
CA PRO A 357 -2.11 -14.36 -13.51
C PRO A 357 -2.04 -15.89 -13.65
N ASN A 358 -2.34 -16.43 -14.83
CA ASN A 358 -2.40 -17.87 -15.10
C ASN A 358 -1.10 -18.34 -15.74
N ILE A 359 -0.07 -18.51 -14.90
CA ILE A 359 1.28 -18.87 -15.34
C ILE A 359 1.27 -20.23 -16.05
N GLU A 360 1.64 -20.25 -17.32
CA GLU A 360 1.68 -21.43 -18.16
C GLU A 360 2.94 -22.28 -17.90
N PRO A 361 2.97 -23.57 -18.27
CA PRO A 361 4.14 -24.42 -18.08
C PRO A 361 5.42 -23.89 -18.76
N PRO A 362 6.61 -24.35 -18.30
CA PRO A 362 7.86 -24.12 -19.01
C PRO A 362 7.79 -24.67 -20.44
N GLY A 363 8.23 -23.89 -21.42
CA GLY A 363 8.17 -24.27 -22.85
C GLY A 363 6.91 -23.81 -23.59
N TRP A 364 5.93 -23.22 -22.89
CA TRP A 364 4.88 -22.43 -23.52
C TRP A 364 5.44 -21.12 -24.08
N ASP A 365 5.09 -20.82 -25.32
CA ASP A 365 5.49 -19.63 -26.07
C ASP A 365 4.24 -18.74 -26.29
N PRO A 366 4.24 -17.48 -25.83
CA PRO A 366 3.10 -16.56 -25.99
C PRO A 366 2.78 -16.23 -27.45
N ASP A 367 3.76 -16.34 -28.37
CA ASP A 367 3.60 -16.03 -29.79
C ASP A 367 3.24 -17.26 -30.64
N SER A 368 3.13 -18.44 -30.01
CA SER A 368 2.82 -19.71 -30.65
C SER A 368 1.30 -19.95 -30.69
N ASP A 369 0.72 -20.03 -31.89
CA ASP A 369 -0.65 -20.54 -32.11
C ASP A 369 -0.80 -22.05 -31.81
N ALA A 370 0.28 -22.75 -31.44
CA ALA A 370 0.23 -24.18 -31.16
C ALA A 370 -0.24 -24.46 -29.72
N PRO A 371 -1.19 -25.39 -29.51
CA PRO A 371 -1.64 -25.76 -28.17
C PRO A 371 -0.48 -26.37 -27.37
N PRO A 372 -0.44 -26.16 -26.04
CA PRO A 372 0.65 -26.63 -25.19
C PRO A 372 0.78 -28.16 -25.31
N THR A 373 1.93 -28.61 -25.82
CA THR A 373 2.31 -30.01 -25.79
C THR A 373 2.62 -30.39 -24.35
N ASN A 374 1.71 -31.15 -23.74
CA ASN A 374 2.00 -31.86 -22.50
C ASN A 374 3.22 -32.76 -22.71
N ILE A 375 4.32 -32.48 -22.02
CA ILE A 375 5.44 -33.41 -21.81
C ILE A 375 5.31 -34.00 -20.42
#